data_AF-A0A448WDH8-F1
#
_entry.id   AF-A0A448WDH8-F1
#
_cell.length_a   1.000
_cell.length_b   1.000
_cell.length_c   1.000
_cell.angle_alpha   90.00
_cell.angle_beta   90.00
_cell.angle_gamma   90.00
#
_symmetry.space_group_name_H-M   'P 1'
#
loop_
_entity.id
_entity.type
_entity.pdbx_description
1 polymer ?
#
loop_
_entity_poly.entity_id
_entity_poly.type
_entity_poly.pdbx_seq_one_letter_code
_entity_poly.pdbx_strand_id
1 'polypeptide(L)'
;MLRWNPASKRSQREIIDGDELDDARSASIGDENEEGFEEEEEEVQPETGPPLLTPISEDAELSPTLSAWSTRLTSRRVLQYALAVVSSNIWPGAYTIGSGRFFENIYIGWAQKFLADSFSPIPLQPAESEFPSGPEVTEVEDPTPEEEAAWRAAQAEAESRANGKSEEEDEDGDEEDEEAEEGEED
;
A
#
# COMPACT_ATOMS: atom_id res chain seq x y z
N MET A 1 -33.11 28.05 -5.92
CA MET A 1 -31.71 28.29 -6.29
C MET A 1 -30.96 28.64 -5.01
N LEU A 2 -30.36 27.63 -4.35
CA LEU A 2 -29.59 27.85 -3.12
C LEU A 2 -28.13 28.07 -3.50
N ARG A 3 -27.58 29.23 -3.12
CA ARG A 3 -26.14 29.54 -3.22
C ARG A 3 -25.48 29.13 -1.91
N TRP A 4 -24.48 28.25 -2.00
CA TRP A 4 -23.57 27.94 -0.90
C TRP A 4 -22.49 29.04 -0.78
N ASN A 5 -22.15 29.45 0.45
CA ASN A 5 -21.16 30.50 0.74
C ASN A 5 -20.12 29.94 1.75
N PRO A 6 -18.82 29.84 1.40
CA PRO A 6 -17.83 29.13 2.20
C PRO A 6 -17.17 29.95 3.34
N ALA A 7 -17.62 31.19 3.60
CA ALA A 7 -16.89 32.12 4.47
C ALA A 7 -17.37 32.21 5.94
N SER A 8 -17.96 31.16 6.53
CA SER A 8 -18.42 31.19 7.93
C SER A 8 -17.71 30.17 8.80
N LYS A 9 -16.44 30.41 9.13
CA LYS A 9 -15.81 29.79 10.32
C LYS A 9 -16.14 30.66 11.52
N ARG A 10 -17.26 30.36 12.18
CA ARG A 10 -17.64 30.95 13.46
C ARG A 10 -17.34 29.97 14.59
N SER A 11 -16.36 30.34 15.40
CA SER A 11 -16.40 30.28 16.86
C SER A 11 -16.68 28.91 17.51
N GLN A 12 -15.62 28.26 17.97
CA GLN A 12 -15.67 27.58 19.26
C GLN A 12 -14.26 27.40 19.82
N ARG A 13 -13.95 28.14 20.89
CA ARG A 13 -13.06 27.78 22.01
C ARG A 13 -12.92 29.00 22.90
N GLU A 14 -13.83 29.06 23.87
CA GLU A 14 -13.76 29.93 25.03
C GLU A 14 -13.37 29.03 26.21
N ILE A 15 -12.20 29.31 26.78
CA ILE A 15 -11.85 29.31 28.22
C ILE A 15 -12.15 28.05 29.04
N ILE A 16 -11.07 27.35 29.49
CA ILE A 16 -10.95 26.82 30.86
C ILE A 16 -9.48 27.00 31.31
N ASP A 17 -9.29 27.78 32.36
CA ASP A 17 -8.05 27.96 33.14
C ASP A 17 -7.92 26.90 34.25
N GLY A 18 -6.68 26.55 34.63
CA GLY A 18 -6.28 26.35 36.04
C GLY A 18 -5.86 24.95 36.53
N ASP A 19 -4.65 24.88 37.09
CA ASP A 19 -4.10 23.97 38.14
C ASP A 19 -4.03 22.45 37.88
N GLU A 20 -3.13 21.65 38.46
CA GLU A 20 -1.80 21.72 39.09
C GLU A 20 -1.45 20.23 39.39
N LEU A 21 -0.15 19.89 39.46
CA LEU A 21 0.46 18.74 40.16
C LEU A 21 0.53 17.33 39.54
N ASP A 22 1.80 16.92 39.37
CA ASP A 22 2.46 15.65 39.76
C ASP A 22 1.74 14.31 39.51
N ASP A 23 2.39 13.39 38.77
CA ASP A 23 3.20 12.34 39.39
C ASP A 23 3.85 11.46 38.31
N ALA A 24 4.91 10.77 38.71
CA ALA A 24 5.86 10.06 37.88
C ALA A 24 5.29 8.85 37.11
N ARG A 25 6.15 8.35 36.19
CA ARG A 25 6.29 6.92 35.83
C ARG A 25 5.45 6.42 34.65
N SER A 26 5.93 6.66 33.43
CA SER A 26 5.83 5.68 32.33
C SER A 26 6.79 6.03 31.19
N ALA A 27 8.10 5.92 31.46
CA ALA A 27 9.07 5.71 30.39
C ALA A 27 9.22 4.19 30.23
N SER A 28 9.06 3.68 29.01
CA SER A 28 9.08 2.28 28.59
C SER A 28 7.69 1.60 28.53
N ILE A 29 7.07 1.72 27.36
CA ILE A 29 6.30 0.72 26.59
C ILE A 29 6.17 1.45 25.24
N GLY A 30 7.02 1.14 24.29
CA GLY A 30 6.85 -0.01 23.44
C GLY A 30 6.77 0.60 22.05
N ASP A 31 7.89 0.53 21.34
CA ASP A 31 8.00 0.82 19.92
C ASP A 31 7.12 -0.23 19.22
N GLU A 32 5.81 0.02 19.21
CA GLU A 32 4.87 -0.74 18.39
C GLU A 32 5.19 -0.33 16.96
N ASN A 33 6.04 -1.14 16.33
CA ASN A 33 6.32 -1.13 14.92
C ASN A 33 5.02 -1.44 14.17
N GLU A 34 4.16 -0.42 14.09
CA GLU A 34 3.00 -0.35 13.22
C GLU A 34 3.53 -0.14 11.80
N GLU A 35 4.23 -1.16 11.26
CA GLU A 35 4.40 -1.33 9.82
C GLU A 35 3.05 -1.76 9.26
N GLY A 36 2.09 -0.83 9.33
CA GLY A 36 0.97 -0.81 8.43
C GLY A 36 1.55 -0.86 7.03
N PHE A 37 1.07 -1.81 6.22
CA PHE A 37 1.18 -1.72 4.78
C PHE A 37 0.62 -0.35 4.39
N GLU A 38 1.51 0.63 4.24
CA GLU A 38 1.27 1.78 3.41
C GLU A 38 1.09 1.18 2.01
N GLU A 39 -0.17 0.84 1.65
CA GLU A 39 -0.57 0.96 0.26
C GLU A 39 -0.04 2.32 -0.14
N GLU A 40 1.00 2.35 -0.99
CA GLU A 40 1.42 3.56 -1.66
C GLU A 40 0.18 4.00 -2.46
N GLU A 41 -0.73 4.71 -1.80
CA GLU A 41 -1.79 5.49 -2.41
C GLU A 41 -1.03 6.45 -3.30
N GLU A 42 -0.82 6.05 -4.55
CA GLU A 42 -0.04 6.80 -5.52
C GLU A 42 -0.58 8.22 -5.50
N GLU A 43 0.16 9.13 -4.87
CA GLU A 43 -0.32 10.48 -4.61
C GLU A 43 -0.65 11.08 -5.98
N VAL A 44 -1.96 11.26 -6.23
CA VAL A 44 -2.43 11.70 -7.54
C VAL A 44 -1.85 13.08 -7.78
N GLN A 45 -0.79 13.15 -8.59
CA GLN A 45 -0.09 14.40 -8.84
C GLN A 45 -1.10 15.44 -9.35
N PRO A 46 -1.03 16.70 -8.87
CA PRO A 46 -1.96 17.72 -9.31
C PRO A 46 -1.78 17.97 -10.81
N GLU A 47 -2.71 17.47 -11.62
CA GLU A 47 -2.70 17.68 -13.05
C GLU A 47 -2.84 19.18 -13.37
N THR A 48 -1.84 19.77 -14.01
CA THR A 48 -1.93 21.12 -14.54
C THR A 48 -2.32 21.06 -16.01
N GLY A 49 -3.58 21.39 -16.30
CA GLY A 49 -4.09 21.45 -17.67
C GLY A 49 -3.53 22.63 -18.49
N PRO A 50 -3.71 22.60 -19.83
CA PRO A 50 -3.39 23.73 -20.69
C PRO A 50 -4.26 24.95 -20.34
N PRO A 51 -3.81 26.17 -20.70
CA PRO A 51 -4.57 27.40 -20.42
C PRO A 51 -5.94 27.41 -21.11
N LEU A 52 -6.83 28.28 -20.65
CA LEU A 52 -8.10 28.50 -21.34
C LEU A 52 -7.82 29.09 -22.73
N LEU A 53 -8.61 28.65 -23.72
CA LEU A 53 -8.52 29.08 -25.13
C LEU A 53 -7.25 28.62 -25.86
N THR A 54 -6.64 27.51 -25.44
CA THR A 54 -5.64 26.80 -26.24
C THR A 54 -6.20 26.45 -27.63
N PRO A 55 -5.47 26.71 -28.72
CA PRO A 55 -5.93 26.38 -30.06
C PRO A 55 -5.96 24.86 -30.26
N ILE A 56 -6.95 24.38 -31.02
CA ILE A 56 -7.14 22.95 -31.32
C ILE A 56 -5.98 22.31 -32.11
N SER A 57 -5.02 23.11 -32.60
CA SER A 57 -3.80 22.63 -33.24
C SER A 57 -2.78 22.08 -32.25
N GLU A 58 -2.89 22.44 -30.97
CA GLU A 58 -2.02 21.95 -29.90
C GLU A 58 -2.59 20.71 -29.20
N ASP A 59 -3.77 20.23 -29.62
CA ASP A 59 -4.38 19.03 -29.09
C ASP A 59 -3.57 17.78 -29.43
N ALA A 60 -3.51 16.84 -28.49
CA ALA A 60 -2.76 15.59 -28.64
C ALA A 60 -3.21 14.78 -29.87
N GLU A 61 -2.24 14.36 -30.68
CA GLU A 61 -2.50 13.51 -31.84
C GLU A 61 -2.95 12.11 -31.41
N LEU A 62 -3.89 11.52 -32.16
CA LEU A 62 -4.42 10.17 -31.89
C LEU A 62 -3.41 9.07 -32.23
N SER A 63 -2.68 9.27 -33.32
CA SER A 63 -1.67 8.35 -33.83
C SER A 63 -0.68 9.15 -34.68
N PRO A 64 0.51 8.61 -35.02
CA PRO A 64 1.50 9.32 -35.83
C PRO A 64 0.99 9.84 -37.19
N THR A 65 -0.15 9.35 -37.64
CA THR A 65 -0.78 9.73 -38.92
C THR A 65 -2.09 10.48 -38.78
N LEU A 66 -2.64 10.61 -37.56
CA LEU A 66 -3.99 11.12 -37.33
C LEU A 66 -4.03 12.19 -36.23
N SER A 67 -4.33 13.42 -36.61
CA SER A 67 -4.56 14.54 -35.68
C SER A 67 -5.89 14.38 -34.92
N ALA A 68 -6.02 15.07 -33.78
CA ALA A 68 -7.26 15.12 -32.99
C ALA A 68 -8.46 15.69 -33.78
N TRP A 69 -8.20 16.59 -34.72
CA TRP A 69 -9.21 17.32 -35.48
C TRP A 69 -8.95 17.23 -36.99
N SER A 70 -10.03 17.13 -37.76
CA SER A 70 -10.01 17.21 -39.23
C SER A 70 -10.81 18.40 -39.71
N THR A 71 -10.29 19.13 -40.70
CA THR A 71 -10.95 20.31 -41.27
C THR A 71 -11.36 20.05 -42.72
N ARG A 72 -12.58 20.50 -43.09
CA ARG A 72 -13.14 20.33 -44.42
C ARG A 72 -13.94 21.56 -44.83
N LEU A 73 -13.93 21.86 -46.12
CA LEU A 73 -14.85 22.82 -46.73
C LEU A 73 -16.03 22.09 -47.35
N THR A 74 -17.23 22.63 -47.15
CA THR A 74 -18.47 22.08 -47.73
C THR A 74 -18.51 22.17 -49.25
N SER A 75 -17.92 23.22 -49.84
CA SER A 75 -17.80 23.38 -51.29
C SER A 75 -16.41 23.88 -51.67
N ARG A 76 -15.80 23.23 -52.67
CA ARG A 76 -14.52 23.67 -53.26
C ARG A 76 -14.68 24.52 -54.52
N ARG A 77 -15.89 24.58 -55.08
CA ARG A 77 -16.17 25.27 -56.35
C ARG A 77 -16.75 26.67 -56.15
N VAL A 78 -17.52 26.88 -55.09
CA VAL A 78 -18.21 28.14 -54.81
C VAL A 78 -17.84 28.60 -53.40
N LEU A 79 -16.65 29.16 -53.26
CA LEU A 79 -16.07 29.54 -51.96
C LEU A 79 -16.89 30.63 -51.25
N GLN A 80 -17.60 31.48 -52.00
CA GLN A 80 -18.45 32.55 -51.46
C GLN A 80 -19.60 32.05 -50.56
N TYR A 81 -20.02 30.79 -50.71
CA TYR A 81 -21.04 30.16 -49.86
C TYR A 81 -20.50 28.92 -49.12
N ALA A 82 -19.17 28.73 -49.13
CA ALA A 82 -18.57 27.57 -48.48
C ALA A 82 -18.47 27.80 -46.96
N LEU A 83 -18.97 26.82 -46.22
CA LEU A 83 -18.84 26.72 -44.77
C LEU A 83 -17.57 25.92 -44.44
N ALA A 84 -16.87 26.33 -43.38
CA ALA A 84 -15.79 25.57 -42.78
C ALA A 84 -16.38 24.61 -41.74
N VAL A 85 -15.98 23.34 -41.83
CA VAL A 85 -16.39 22.30 -40.89
C VAL A 85 -15.15 21.72 -40.25
N VAL A 86 -15.14 21.69 -38.92
CA VAL A 86 -14.13 21.01 -38.12
C VAL A 86 -14.80 19.82 -37.46
N SER A 87 -14.21 18.64 -37.56
CA SER A 87 -14.73 17.40 -36.97
C SER A 87 -13.70 16.81 -36.02
N SER A 88 -14.15 16.39 -34.84
CA SER A 88 -13.29 15.65 -33.91
C SER A 88 -13.09 14.22 -34.40
N ASN A 89 -11.84 13.78 -34.41
CA ASN A 89 -11.49 12.39 -34.68
C ASN A 89 -11.54 11.54 -33.39
N ILE A 90 -11.33 12.15 -32.22
CA ILE A 90 -11.41 11.48 -30.90
C ILE A 90 -12.86 11.21 -30.52
N TRP A 91 -13.76 12.14 -30.83
CA TRP A 91 -15.19 12.00 -30.56
C TRP A 91 -15.98 12.05 -31.86
N PRO A 92 -16.08 10.92 -32.60
CA PRO A 92 -16.87 10.85 -33.81
C PRO A 92 -18.29 11.33 -33.55
N GLY A 93 -18.72 12.33 -34.32
CA GLY A 93 -20.00 13.00 -34.12
C GLY A 93 -19.90 14.43 -33.61
N ALA A 94 -18.74 14.86 -33.07
CA ALA A 94 -18.51 16.25 -32.70
C ALA A 94 -18.11 17.07 -33.94
N TYR A 95 -18.91 18.09 -34.24
CA TYR A 95 -18.71 18.99 -35.36
C TYR A 95 -18.80 20.44 -34.90
N THR A 96 -17.93 21.27 -35.47
CA THR A 96 -18.00 22.73 -35.40
C THR A 96 -18.16 23.26 -36.82
N ILE A 97 -19.17 24.10 -37.02
CA ILE A 97 -19.44 24.72 -38.31
C ILE A 97 -19.21 26.22 -38.16
N GLY A 98 -18.43 26.80 -39.07
CA GLY A 98 -18.12 28.23 -39.10
C GLY A 98 -18.50 28.89 -40.41
N SER A 99 -19.13 30.07 -40.33
CA SER A 99 -19.48 30.95 -41.44
C SER A 99 -19.35 32.42 -41.06
N GLY A 100 -18.27 33.07 -41.51
CA GLY A 100 -18.04 34.49 -41.21
C GLY A 100 -17.96 34.77 -39.71
N ARG A 101 -19.02 35.37 -39.15
CA ARG A 101 -19.12 35.71 -37.71
C ARG A 101 -19.91 34.69 -36.89
N PHE A 102 -20.50 33.69 -37.53
CA PHE A 102 -21.31 32.67 -36.88
C PHE A 102 -20.51 31.38 -36.78
N PHE A 103 -20.54 30.76 -35.61
CA PHE A 103 -20.02 29.41 -35.41
C PHE A 103 -20.94 28.67 -34.44
N GLU A 104 -21.12 27.37 -34.69
CA GLU A 104 -21.93 26.51 -33.85
C GLU A 104 -21.21 25.19 -33.63
N ASN A 105 -21.37 24.63 -32.43
CA ASN A 105 -20.80 23.36 -32.02
C ASN A 105 -21.94 22.38 -31.77
N ILE A 106 -21.88 21.20 -32.38
CA ILE A 106 -22.91 20.17 -32.27
C ILE A 106 -22.26 18.80 -32.09
N TYR A 107 -22.88 17.97 -31.26
CA TYR A 107 -22.53 16.56 -31.11
C TYR A 107 -23.70 15.69 -31.56
N ILE A 108 -23.45 14.79 -32.51
CA ILE A 108 -24.41 13.78 -32.97
C ILE A 108 -23.70 12.43 -33.04
N GLY A 109 -23.93 11.56 -32.07
CA GLY A 109 -23.27 10.26 -32.04
C GLY A 109 -23.60 9.44 -30.80
N TRP A 110 -22.83 8.38 -30.63
CA TRP A 110 -23.04 7.35 -29.60
C TRP A 110 -22.33 7.64 -28.27
N ALA A 111 -21.68 8.79 -28.13
CA ALA A 111 -20.77 9.11 -27.03
C ALA A 111 -19.66 8.05 -26.84
N GLN A 112 -19.22 7.42 -27.93
CA GLN A 112 -18.11 6.47 -27.92
C GLN A 112 -16.82 7.18 -28.33
N LYS A 113 -15.84 7.16 -27.43
CA LYS A 113 -14.51 7.70 -27.69
C LYS A 113 -13.81 6.81 -28.72
N PHE A 114 -13.29 7.41 -29.77
CA PHE A 114 -12.37 6.75 -30.68
C PHE A 114 -11.01 6.67 -30.02
N LEU A 115 -10.51 5.45 -29.89
CA LEU A 115 -9.16 5.14 -29.44
C LEU A 115 -8.41 4.60 -30.65
N ALA A 116 -7.17 5.05 -30.85
CA ALA A 116 -6.31 4.47 -31.88
C ALA A 116 -5.99 2.99 -31.55
N ASP A 117 -5.86 2.70 -30.26
CA ASP A 117 -5.72 1.34 -29.74
C ASP A 117 -7.08 0.68 -29.51
N SER A 118 -7.09 -0.65 -29.56
CA SER A 118 -8.28 -1.43 -29.24
C SER A 118 -8.60 -1.31 -27.75
N PHE A 119 -9.89 -1.26 -27.41
CA PHE A 119 -10.32 -1.32 -26.02
C PHE A 119 -9.85 -2.62 -25.38
N SER A 120 -8.98 -2.51 -24.36
CA SER A 120 -8.62 -3.62 -23.50
C SER A 120 -9.39 -3.49 -22.19
N PRO A 121 -10.14 -4.52 -21.76
CA PRO A 121 -10.76 -4.49 -20.44
C PRO A 121 -9.68 -4.38 -19.36
N ILE A 122 -10.03 -3.75 -18.25
CA ILE A 122 -9.14 -3.61 -17.09
C ILE A 122 -8.83 -5.03 -16.58
N PRO A 123 -7.55 -5.39 -16.39
CA PRO A 123 -7.19 -6.69 -15.81
C PRO A 123 -7.75 -6.83 -14.40
N LEU A 124 -7.90 -8.06 -13.93
CA LEU A 124 -8.27 -8.30 -12.54
C LEU A 124 -7.20 -7.71 -11.61
N GLN A 125 -7.64 -7.22 -10.46
CA GLN A 125 -6.73 -6.78 -9.40
C GLN A 125 -5.74 -7.91 -9.05
N PRO A 126 -4.47 -7.59 -8.79
CA PRO A 126 -3.50 -8.56 -8.29
C PRO A 126 -4.05 -9.28 -7.07
N ALA A 127 -3.63 -10.53 -6.85
CA ALA A 127 -3.92 -11.20 -5.60
C ALA A 127 -3.08 -10.56 -4.48
N GLU A 128 -3.69 -10.42 -3.30
CA GLU A 128 -2.99 -9.98 -2.09
C GLU A 128 -1.85 -10.94 -1.74
N SER A 129 -0.73 -10.39 -1.25
CA SER A 129 0.39 -11.19 -0.79
C SER A 129 0.08 -11.88 0.54
N GLU A 130 0.58 -13.10 0.71
CA GLU A 130 0.56 -13.78 2.01
C GLU A 130 1.40 -13.01 3.04
N PHE A 131 1.06 -13.17 4.32
CA PHE A 131 1.83 -12.56 5.40
C PHE A 131 3.27 -13.08 5.38
N PRO A 132 4.28 -12.20 5.50
CA PRO A 132 5.68 -12.64 5.51
C PRO A 132 5.91 -13.64 6.63
N SER A 133 6.53 -14.78 6.32
CA SER A 133 6.89 -15.76 7.36
C SER A 133 7.96 -15.16 8.27
N GLY A 134 7.53 -14.69 9.44
CA GLY A 134 8.41 -14.10 10.45
C GLY A 134 9.11 -15.15 11.33
N PRO A 135 10.09 -14.71 12.13
CA PRO A 135 10.80 -15.58 13.08
C PRO A 135 9.89 -16.17 14.18
N GLU A 136 8.67 -15.64 14.34
CA GLU A 136 7.64 -16.22 15.19
C GLU A 136 7.22 -17.64 14.75
N VAL A 137 7.36 -17.95 13.47
CA VAL A 137 6.96 -19.26 12.90
C VAL A 137 8.10 -20.27 12.91
N THR A 138 9.34 -19.84 13.17
CA THR A 138 10.51 -20.74 13.31
C THR A 138 10.59 -21.30 14.72
N GLU A 139 10.48 -22.62 14.82
CA GLU A 139 10.75 -23.37 16.05
C GLU A 139 12.17 -23.09 16.56
N VAL A 140 12.30 -22.85 17.86
CA VAL A 140 13.59 -22.69 18.53
C VAL A 140 14.25 -24.06 18.62
N GLU A 141 15.57 -24.13 18.45
CA GLU A 141 16.32 -25.39 18.62
C GLU A 141 16.13 -25.95 20.04
N ASP A 142 15.89 -27.26 20.12
CA ASP A 142 15.83 -27.96 21.41
C ASP A 142 17.17 -27.79 22.17
N PRO A 143 17.15 -27.58 23.50
CA PRO A 143 18.37 -27.46 24.29
C PRO A 143 19.20 -28.74 24.19
N THR A 144 20.53 -28.59 24.19
CA THR A 144 21.41 -29.76 24.12
C THR A 144 21.41 -30.56 25.44
N PRO A 145 21.71 -31.87 25.43
CA PRO A 145 21.75 -32.67 26.65
C PRO A 145 22.77 -32.16 27.69
N GLU A 146 23.86 -31.54 27.24
CA GLU A 146 24.88 -30.95 28.11
C GLU A 146 24.35 -29.70 28.84
N GLU A 147 23.62 -28.84 28.13
CA GLU A 147 22.99 -27.64 28.71
C GLU A 147 21.86 -28.02 29.68
N GLU A 148 21.07 -29.05 29.37
CA GLU A 148 20.04 -29.56 30.29
C GLU A 148 20.67 -30.15 31.56
N ALA A 149 21.76 -30.90 31.44
CA ALA A 149 22.48 -31.45 32.59
C ALA A 149 23.08 -30.34 33.48
N ALA A 150 23.66 -29.31 32.87
CA ALA A 150 24.19 -28.15 33.58
C ALA A 150 23.07 -27.36 34.28
N TRP A 151 21.92 -27.17 33.63
CA TRP A 151 20.76 -26.52 34.24
C TRP A 151 20.21 -27.33 35.43
N ARG A 152 20.12 -28.66 35.28
CA ARG A 152 19.67 -29.56 36.36
C ARG A 152 20.63 -29.55 37.55
N ALA A 153 21.95 -29.55 37.29
CA ALA A 153 22.97 -29.45 38.34
C ALA A 153 22.90 -28.10 39.06
N ALA A 154 22.80 -26.99 38.33
CA ALA A 154 22.66 -25.66 38.91
C ALA A 154 21.37 -25.51 39.73
N GLN A 155 20.27 -26.13 39.31
CA GLN A 155 19.02 -26.13 40.05
C GLN A 155 19.12 -26.97 41.34
N ALA A 156 19.78 -28.14 41.28
CA ALA A 156 20.05 -28.97 42.45
C ALA A 156 20.97 -28.27 43.47
N GLU A 157 21.99 -27.54 43.00
CA GLU A 157 22.87 -26.73 43.86
C GLU A 157 22.13 -25.54 44.48
N ALA A 158 21.27 -24.86 43.71
CA ALA A 158 20.44 -23.78 44.23
C ALA A 158 19.45 -24.28 45.28
N GLU A 159 18.85 -25.46 45.07
CA GLU A 159 17.96 -26.12 46.04
C GLU A 159 18.71 -26.61 47.28
N SER A 160 19.91 -27.18 47.13
CA SER A 160 20.73 -27.60 48.28
C SER A 160 21.14 -26.39 49.13
N ARG A 161 21.52 -25.28 48.48
CA ARG A 161 21.84 -24.00 49.13
C ARG A 161 20.62 -23.36 49.78
N ALA A 162 19.45 -23.41 49.15
CA ALA A 162 18.19 -22.89 49.70
C ALA A 162 17.65 -23.74 50.85
N ASN A 163 17.83 -25.06 50.77
CA ASN A 163 17.47 -26.01 51.82
C ASN A 163 18.57 -26.15 52.91
N GLY A 164 19.59 -25.28 52.86
CA GLY A 164 20.61 -25.15 53.89
C GLY A 164 21.46 -26.41 54.13
N LYS A 165 21.63 -27.26 53.12
CA LYS A 165 22.59 -28.37 53.20
C LYS A 165 23.97 -27.85 52.82
N SER A 166 24.76 -27.60 53.86
CA SER A 166 26.23 -27.50 53.80
C SER A 166 26.79 -28.64 52.97
N GLU A 167 27.63 -28.33 51.99
CA GLU A 167 28.55 -29.27 51.33
C GLU A 167 29.37 -29.97 52.41
N GLU A 168 29.20 -31.27 52.64
CA GLU A 168 30.25 -32.22 53.02
C GLU A 168 29.77 -33.64 52.67
N GLU A 169 30.67 -34.41 52.06
CA GLU A 169 30.63 -35.87 51.79
C GLU A 169 29.80 -36.33 50.58
N ASP A 170 30.53 -36.74 49.53
CA ASP A 170 30.31 -38.02 48.82
C ASP A 170 31.57 -38.31 47.99
N GLU A 171 32.60 -38.79 48.68
CA GLU A 171 33.74 -39.50 48.10
C GLU A 171 33.40 -41.00 48.21
N ASP A 172 32.57 -41.52 47.31
CA ASP A 172 32.25 -42.95 47.25
C ASP A 172 32.82 -43.52 45.95
N GLY A 173 34.08 -43.92 46.06
CA GLY A 173 34.78 -44.74 45.09
C GLY A 173 35.49 -45.85 45.84
N ASP A 174 34.87 -47.02 45.92
CA ASP A 174 35.62 -48.26 45.93
C ASP A 174 34.83 -49.39 45.26
N GLU A 175 35.53 -50.01 44.31
CA GLU A 175 35.12 -51.11 43.47
C GLU A 175 35.39 -52.43 44.21
N GLU A 176 34.42 -53.32 44.39
CA GLU A 176 34.71 -54.76 44.56
C GLU A 176 33.74 -55.62 43.73
N ASP A 177 34.23 -55.92 42.54
CA ASP A 177 34.21 -57.17 41.76
C ASP A 177 33.59 -58.43 42.41
N GLU A 178 32.66 -59.10 41.72
CA GLU A 178 32.90 -60.41 41.07
C GLU A 178 31.58 -61.03 40.56
N GLU A 179 31.53 -61.21 39.24
CA GLU A 179 30.48 -61.90 38.49
C GLU A 179 30.55 -63.45 38.59
N ALA A 180 29.43 -64.05 38.16
CA ALA A 180 29.27 -65.36 37.52
C ALA A 180 28.77 -66.54 38.37
N GLU A 181 27.44 -66.65 38.44
CA GLU A 181 26.74 -67.94 38.57
C GLU A 181 26.22 -68.35 37.18
N GLU A 182 26.98 -69.16 36.45
CA GLU A 182 26.47 -69.96 35.32
C GLU A 182 26.40 -71.43 35.74
N GLY A 183 25.22 -72.02 35.60
CA GLY A 183 24.95 -73.43 35.83
C GLY A 183 25.08 -74.28 34.56
N GLU A 184 25.43 -75.54 34.76
CA GLU A 184 25.25 -76.78 33.94
C GLU A 184 26.27 -77.80 34.51
N GLU A 185 26.06 -79.09 34.81
CA GLU A 185 25.22 -80.20 34.33
C GLU A 185 25.18 -81.33 35.41
N ASP A 186 24.07 -82.09 35.42
CA ASP A 186 23.85 -83.55 35.63
C ASP A 186 22.58 -83.91 36.44
#